data_AF-A0A948GFP0-F1
#
_entry.id   AF-A0A948GFP0-F1
#
_cell.length_a   1.000
_cell.length_b   1.000
_cell.length_c   1.000
_cell.angle_alpha   90.00
_cell.angle_beta   90.00
_cell.angle_gamma   90.00
#
_symmetry.space_group_name_H-M   'P 1'
#
loop_
_entity.id
_entity.type
_entity.pdbx_description
1 polymer ?
#
loop_
_entity_poly.entity_id
_entity_poly.type
_entity_poly.pdbx_seq_one_letter_code
_entity_poly.pdbx_strand_id
1 'polypeptide(L)'
;MAEKSRVKFNPVTKEIEVEGSESFVKTTLDRLLAIISGAVKEKVKVKRATKAVKAAPAKKTEKKPRVVKAPRTKKVPKAPKVVKPAIAKRVRKIAAKAPAEKRVTNIDTIVSLIQGAPEGISTAELKEKTGLAESQIWNIINRATKLGKIRTVKRGLYGGAAAADASPEEKTE
;
A
#
# COMPACT_ATOMS: atom_id res chain seq x y z
N MET A 1 16.25 -16.53 -20.52
CA MET A 1 16.41 -15.86 -19.22
C MET A 1 15.06 -15.28 -18.83
N ALA A 2 14.55 -15.53 -17.62
CA ALA A 2 13.32 -14.88 -17.19
C ALA A 2 13.64 -13.41 -16.86
N GLU A 3 13.10 -12.48 -17.64
CA GLU A 3 13.18 -11.05 -17.34
C GLU A 3 12.44 -10.79 -16.02
N LYS A 4 13.18 -10.44 -14.97
CA LYS A 4 12.59 -10.12 -13.67
C LYS A 4 12.03 -8.70 -13.76
N SER A 5 10.71 -8.56 -13.74
CA SER A 5 10.04 -7.26 -13.67
C SER A 5 10.04 -6.70 -12.24
N ARG A 6 10.35 -5.42 -12.08
CA ARG A 6 10.41 -4.73 -10.77
C ARG A 6 9.93 -3.28 -10.88
N VAL A 7 9.23 -2.82 -9.86
CA VAL A 7 8.88 -1.40 -9.68
C VAL A 7 9.51 -0.92 -8.38
N LYS A 8 10.22 0.21 -8.43
CA LYS A 8 10.82 0.88 -7.26
C LYS A 8 10.26 2.29 -7.16
N PHE A 9 10.03 2.75 -5.93
CA PHE A 9 9.65 4.13 -5.65
C PHE A 9 10.69 4.74 -4.74
N ASN A 10 11.26 5.87 -5.15
CA ASN A 10 12.15 6.66 -4.32
C ASN A 10 11.32 7.72 -3.57
N PRO A 11 11.14 7.60 -2.24
CA PRO A 11 10.32 8.53 -1.48
C PRO A 11 10.94 9.93 -1.36
N VAL A 12 12.24 10.07 -1.59
CA VAL A 12 12.97 11.35 -1.46
C VAL A 12 12.83 12.16 -2.75
N THR A 13 13.14 11.56 -3.90
CA THR A 13 13.04 12.22 -5.22
C THR A 13 11.63 12.14 -5.82
N LYS A 14 10.75 11.30 -5.25
CA LYS A 14 9.41 10.98 -5.75
C LYS A 14 9.42 10.34 -7.14
N GLU A 15 10.53 9.72 -7.51
CA GLU A 15 10.70 9.03 -8.78
C GLU A 15 10.19 7.59 -8.70
N ILE A 16 9.65 7.10 -9.82
CA ILE A 16 9.19 5.72 -9.98
C ILE A 16 10.02 5.09 -11.08
N GLU A 17 10.76 4.04 -10.75
CA GLU A 17 11.53 3.24 -11.70
C GLU A 17 10.76 1.95 -12.02
N VAL A 18 10.63 1.63 -13.30
CA VAL A 18 9.98 0.41 -13.78
C VAL A 18 10.96 -0.34 -14.67
N GLU A 19 11.41 -1.50 -14.21
CA GLU A 19 12.34 -2.39 -14.91
C GLU A 19 11.61 -3.67 -15.32
N GLY A 20 11.91 -4.22 -16.50
CA GLY A 20 11.36 -5.49 -16.97
C GLY A 20 11.17 -5.51 -18.48
N SER A 21 10.32 -6.42 -18.96
CA SER A 21 9.96 -6.52 -20.36
C SER A 21 9.29 -5.22 -20.85
N GLU A 22 9.46 -4.88 -22.14
CA GLU A 22 8.87 -3.66 -22.70
C GLU A 22 7.35 -3.59 -22.50
N SER A 23 6.66 -4.72 -22.61
CA SER A 23 5.21 -4.80 -22.40
C SER A 23 4.83 -4.50 -20.95
N PHE A 24 5.62 -4.97 -19.99
CA PHE A 24 5.42 -4.66 -18.58
C PHE A 24 5.64 -3.18 -18.27
N VAL A 25 6.71 -2.59 -18.82
CA VAL A 25 7.01 -1.16 -18.65
C VAL A 25 5.87 -0.31 -19.22
N LYS A 26 5.45 -0.57 -20.46
CA LYS A 26 4.37 0.16 -21.15
C LYS A 26 3.06 0.10 -20.36
N THR A 27 2.62 -1.11 -20.00
CA THR A 27 1.36 -1.30 -19.26
C THR A 27 1.37 -0.67 -17.86
N THR A 28 2.50 -0.73 -17.17
CA THR A 28 2.64 -0.12 -15.83
C THR A 28 2.61 1.40 -15.94
N LEU A 29 3.32 1.98 -16.92
CA LEU A 29 3.36 3.42 -17.15
C LEU A 29 1.97 3.96 -17.55
N ASP A 30 1.26 3.28 -18.45
CA ASP A 30 -0.13 3.63 -18.82
C ASP A 30 -1.06 3.63 -17.60
N ARG A 31 -0.93 2.64 -16.72
CA ARG A 31 -1.72 2.55 -15.49
C ARG A 31 -1.40 3.69 -14.52
N LEU A 32 -0.12 4.04 -14.37
CA LEU A 32 0.31 5.16 -13.54
C LEU A 32 -0.22 6.49 -14.09
N LEU A 33 -0.13 6.71 -15.39
CA LEU A 33 -0.69 7.91 -16.05
C LEU A 33 -2.20 8.01 -15.85
N ALA A 34 -2.94 6.91 -15.98
CA ALA A 34 -4.39 6.90 -15.76
C ALA A 34 -4.77 7.27 -14.31
N ILE A 35 -3.97 6.82 -13.33
CA ILE A 35 -4.16 7.20 -11.91
C ILE A 35 -3.88 8.70 -11.72
N ILE A 36 -2.78 9.20 -12.29
CA ILE A 36 -2.38 10.62 -12.17
C ILE A 36 -3.39 11.54 -12.88
N SER A 37 -3.90 11.14 -14.04
CA SER A 37 -4.87 11.92 -14.80
C SER A 37 -6.30 11.83 -14.23
N GLY A 38 -6.50 11.13 -13.12
CA GLY A 38 -7.83 10.89 -12.54
C GLY A 38 -8.76 10.06 -13.44
N ALA A 39 -8.22 9.42 -14.47
CA ALA A 39 -8.98 8.70 -15.49
C ALA A 39 -9.08 7.20 -15.18
N VAL A 40 -9.40 6.85 -13.94
CA VAL A 40 -9.69 5.46 -13.59
C VAL A 40 -11.12 5.15 -14.05
N LYS A 41 -11.27 4.79 -15.33
CA LYS A 41 -12.40 3.99 -15.78
C LYS A 41 -12.10 2.54 -15.38
N GLU A 42 -12.68 2.15 -14.26
CA GLU A 42 -12.70 0.80 -13.72
C GLU A 42 -13.23 -0.21 -14.77
N LYS A 43 -12.33 -0.86 -15.51
CA LYS A 43 -12.60 -2.12 -16.20
C LYS A 43 -11.36 -3.00 -16.25
N VAL A 44 -11.10 -3.73 -15.17
CA VAL A 44 -10.34 -4.98 -15.27
C VAL A 44 -11.14 -6.08 -14.58
N LYS A 45 -11.87 -6.83 -15.42
CA LYS A 45 -12.46 -8.13 -15.07
C LYS A 45 -11.33 -9.06 -14.63
N VAL A 46 -11.25 -9.32 -13.33
CA VAL A 46 -10.45 -10.40 -12.77
C VAL A 46 -11.11 -11.73 -13.11
N LYS A 47 -10.75 -12.33 -14.26
CA LYS A 47 -10.94 -13.78 -14.47
C LYS A 47 -9.82 -14.51 -13.74
N ARG A 48 -10.01 -14.74 -12.44
CA ARG A 48 -9.21 -15.69 -11.66
C ARG A 48 -9.76 -17.09 -11.96
N ALA A 49 -9.29 -17.69 -13.04
CA ALA A 49 -9.60 -19.09 -13.34
C ALA A 49 -8.77 -19.97 -12.41
N THR A 50 -9.44 -20.56 -11.43
CA THR A 50 -8.97 -21.70 -10.63
C THR A 50 -8.66 -22.87 -11.56
N LYS A 51 -7.43 -23.38 -11.49
CA LYS A 51 -6.98 -24.55 -12.24
C LYS A 51 -7.11 -25.77 -11.33
N ALA A 52 -8.15 -26.58 -11.54
CA ALA A 52 -8.28 -27.91 -10.96
C ALA A 52 -8.89 -28.88 -11.99
N VAL A 53 -8.01 -29.77 -12.49
CA VAL A 53 -8.21 -31.22 -12.67
C VAL A 53 -9.26 -31.76 -13.68
N LYS A 54 -8.70 -32.41 -14.72
CA LYS A 54 -9.08 -33.64 -15.48
C LYS A 54 -10.30 -33.68 -16.44
N ALA A 55 -10.00 -34.44 -17.52
CA ALA A 55 -10.86 -35.27 -18.38
C ALA A 55 -11.38 -34.67 -19.70
N ALA A 56 -10.77 -35.12 -20.81
CA ALA A 56 -11.30 -35.10 -22.18
C ALA A 56 -12.39 -36.19 -22.36
N PRO A 57 -13.01 -36.45 -23.55
CA PRO A 57 -12.91 -35.80 -24.87
C PRO A 57 -14.28 -35.58 -25.59
N ALA A 58 -14.26 -34.93 -26.77
CA ALA A 58 -14.92 -35.38 -28.04
C ALA A 58 -15.56 -34.27 -28.93
N LYS A 59 -15.23 -34.40 -30.23
CA LYS A 59 -16.00 -34.10 -31.46
C LYS A 59 -16.07 -32.67 -32.02
N LYS A 60 -15.28 -32.49 -33.10
CA LYS A 60 -15.67 -32.08 -34.47
C LYS A 60 -16.82 -31.07 -34.61
N THR A 61 -16.56 -29.93 -35.24
CA THR A 61 -17.00 -29.69 -36.64
C THR A 61 -16.49 -28.35 -37.16
N GLU A 62 -16.06 -28.40 -38.41
CA GLU A 62 -15.63 -27.29 -39.27
C GLU A 62 -16.74 -26.26 -39.49
N LYS A 63 -16.36 -25.00 -39.78
CA LYS A 63 -16.78 -24.25 -40.98
C LYS A 63 -16.29 -22.79 -40.95
N LYS A 64 -15.37 -22.45 -41.86
CA LYS A 64 -15.29 -21.13 -42.52
C LYS A 64 -16.36 -21.09 -43.63
N PRO A 65 -16.90 -19.92 -43.99
CA PRO A 65 -16.38 -19.17 -45.15
C PRO A 65 -16.32 -17.64 -44.87
N ARG A 66 -15.28 -16.89 -45.28
CA ARG A 66 -14.98 -16.31 -46.61
C ARG A 66 -15.57 -14.87 -46.81
N VAL A 67 -14.66 -13.89 -46.76
CA VAL A 67 -14.47 -12.71 -47.66
C VAL A 67 -15.59 -11.67 -47.81
N VAL A 68 -15.28 -10.41 -47.43
CA VAL A 68 -15.30 -9.17 -48.27
C VAL A 68 -14.27 -8.19 -47.64
N LYS A 69 -13.11 -7.86 -48.25
CA LYS A 69 -12.78 -6.66 -49.07
C LYS A 69 -13.60 -5.41 -48.66
N ALA A 70 -13.08 -4.19 -48.47
CA ALA A 70 -11.89 -3.51 -48.98
C ALA A 70 -11.61 -2.24 -48.09
N PRO A 71 -10.49 -1.53 -48.32
CA PRO A 71 -9.84 -0.58 -47.41
C PRO A 71 -10.17 0.90 -47.73
N ARG A 72 -9.76 1.85 -46.87
CA ARG A 72 -9.26 3.22 -47.19
C ARG A 72 -9.24 4.08 -45.91
N THR A 73 -8.06 4.44 -45.40
CA THR A 73 -7.41 5.78 -45.56
C THR A 73 -8.33 6.93 -45.11
N LYS A 74 -7.97 7.71 -44.08
CA LYS A 74 -7.04 8.85 -44.20
C LYS A 74 -6.52 9.31 -42.81
N LYS A 75 -5.18 9.40 -42.70
CA LYS A 75 -4.45 10.43 -41.91
C LYS A 75 -4.85 11.82 -42.49
N VAL A 76 -4.76 12.98 -41.83
CA VAL A 76 -3.63 13.67 -41.17
C VAL A 76 -4.20 14.95 -40.48
N PRO A 77 -3.42 15.81 -39.79
CA PRO A 77 -3.80 16.50 -38.55
C PRO A 77 -3.95 18.02 -38.78
N LYS A 78 -4.26 18.80 -37.74
CA LYS A 78 -3.84 20.22 -37.64
C LYS A 78 -3.94 20.71 -36.20
N ALA A 79 -2.79 21.06 -35.64
CA ALA A 79 -2.56 21.73 -34.36
C ALA A 79 -2.91 23.24 -34.45
N PRO A 80 -2.43 24.10 -33.54
CA PRO A 80 -2.77 24.26 -32.12
C PRO A 80 -3.35 25.67 -31.86
N LYS A 81 -4.15 25.89 -30.81
CA LYS A 81 -4.47 27.26 -30.38
C LYS A 81 -4.11 27.49 -28.91
N VAL A 82 -2.99 28.19 -28.79
CA VAL A 82 -2.48 28.90 -27.62
C VAL A 82 -3.57 29.75 -27.00
N VAL A 83 -3.90 29.51 -25.73
CA VAL A 83 -4.26 30.58 -24.77
C VAL A 83 -3.84 30.13 -23.36
N LYS A 84 -2.77 30.73 -22.84
CA LYS A 84 -2.42 30.69 -21.42
C LYS A 84 -3.40 31.61 -20.66
N PRO A 85 -4.00 31.18 -19.53
CA PRO A 85 -4.40 32.11 -18.48
C PRO A 85 -3.38 32.05 -17.33
N ALA A 86 -3.19 33.23 -16.75
CA ALA A 86 -2.15 33.57 -15.81
C ALA A 86 -2.12 32.69 -14.55
N ILE A 87 -0.89 32.32 -14.16
CA ILE A 87 -0.56 31.77 -12.86
C ILE A 87 -0.78 32.88 -11.83
N ALA A 88 -1.98 32.92 -11.24
CA ALA A 88 -2.21 33.68 -10.02
C ALA A 88 -1.43 32.99 -8.90
N LYS A 89 -0.28 33.58 -8.53
CA LYS A 89 0.47 33.28 -7.31
C LYS A 89 -0.45 33.44 -6.09
N ARG A 90 -1.14 32.36 -5.69
CA ARG A 90 -1.70 32.26 -4.35
C ARG A 90 -0.54 31.99 -3.40
N VAL A 91 0.05 33.09 -2.91
CA VAL A 91 0.91 33.09 -1.72
C VAL A 91 0.03 32.58 -0.57
N ARG A 92 0.09 31.28 -0.29
CA ARG A 92 -0.48 30.70 0.92
C ARG A 92 0.40 31.18 2.06
N LYS A 93 -0.07 32.26 2.67
CA LYS A 93 0.30 32.80 3.99
C LYS A 93 0.60 31.63 4.92
N ILE A 94 1.87 31.51 5.33
CA ILE A 94 2.32 30.62 6.39
C ILE A 94 1.68 31.16 7.66
N ALA A 95 0.50 30.66 7.99
CA ALA A 95 -0.09 30.84 9.30
C ALA A 95 0.69 29.92 10.24
N ALA A 96 1.57 30.51 11.04
CA ALA A 96 2.12 29.89 12.23
C ALA A 96 0.95 29.34 13.06
N LYS A 97 0.85 28.01 13.18
CA LYS A 97 -0.16 27.38 14.03
C LYS A 97 0.43 27.12 15.40
N ALA A 98 -0.26 27.64 16.39
CA ALA A 98 -0.30 27.21 17.79
C ALA A 98 -0.23 25.67 17.93
N PRO A 99 0.21 25.12 19.08
CA PRO A 99 0.48 23.70 19.26
C PRO A 99 -0.77 22.90 18.88
N ALA A 100 -0.66 22.14 17.79
CA ALA A 100 -1.74 21.30 17.32
C ALA A 100 -2.09 20.30 18.43
N GLU A 101 -3.35 20.33 18.87
CA GLU A 101 -3.94 19.27 19.69
C GLU A 101 -3.48 17.93 19.12
N LYS A 102 -2.79 17.15 19.95
CA LYS A 102 -2.20 15.87 19.54
C LYS A 102 -3.34 14.98 19.07
N ARG A 103 -3.49 14.84 17.75
CA ARG A 103 -4.40 13.85 17.17
C ARG A 103 -3.96 12.50 17.72
N VAL A 104 -4.75 11.93 18.62
CA VAL A 104 -4.48 10.60 19.18
C VAL A 104 -4.51 9.62 18.03
N THR A 105 -3.34 9.10 17.67
CA THR A 105 -3.24 8.09 16.62
C THR A 105 -3.48 6.71 17.23
N ASN A 106 -3.86 5.72 16.42
CA ASN A 106 -4.02 4.34 16.88
C ASN A 106 -2.74 3.81 17.57
N ILE A 107 -1.57 4.34 17.21
CA ILE A 107 -0.30 4.03 17.88
C ILE A 107 -0.32 4.55 19.31
N ASP A 108 -0.70 5.81 19.50
CA ASP A 108 -0.75 6.43 20.82
C ASP A 108 -1.78 5.74 21.71
N THR A 109 -2.94 5.35 21.16
CA THR A 109 -3.96 4.58 21.91
C THR A 109 -3.40 3.26 22.44
N ILE A 110 -2.74 2.46 21.58
CA ILE A 110 -2.15 1.18 22.01
C ILE A 110 -1.03 1.41 23.02
N VAL A 111 -0.16 2.39 22.80
CA VAL A 111 0.92 2.70 23.73
C VAL A 111 0.37 3.11 25.09
N SER A 112 -0.64 3.98 25.13
CA SER A 112 -1.29 4.39 26.38
C SER A 112 -1.97 3.22 27.10
N LEU A 113 -2.61 2.31 26.37
CA LEU A 113 -3.19 1.09 26.96
C LEU A 113 -2.12 0.16 27.57
N ILE A 114 -0.99 -0.02 26.88
CA ILE A 114 0.12 -0.84 27.38
C ILE A 114 0.79 -0.17 28.58
N GLN A 115 0.96 1.14 28.56
CA GLN A 115 1.55 1.90 29.67
C GLN A 115 0.64 1.95 30.90
N GLY A 116 -0.68 1.95 30.70
CA GLY A 116 -1.68 1.90 31.78
C GLY A 116 -1.85 0.52 32.43
N ALA A 117 -1.24 -0.53 31.88
CA ALA A 117 -1.30 -1.89 32.41
C ALA A 117 0.06 -2.27 33.05
N PRO A 118 0.22 -2.13 34.38
CA PRO A 118 1.49 -2.43 35.06
C PRO A 118 1.88 -3.92 34.97
N GLU A 119 0.89 -4.82 34.98
CA GLU A 119 1.06 -6.28 34.80
C GLU A 119 1.43 -6.67 33.36
N GLY A 120 1.39 -5.71 32.44
CA GLY A 120 1.48 -5.93 31.01
C GLY A 120 0.15 -6.37 30.39
N ILE A 121 0.10 -6.35 29.06
CA ILE A 121 -1.09 -6.66 28.27
C ILE A 121 -0.74 -7.56 27.09
N SER A 122 -1.63 -8.49 26.78
CA SER A 122 -1.50 -9.43 25.67
C SER A 122 -2.05 -8.87 24.35
N THR A 123 -1.69 -9.48 23.23
CA THR A 123 -2.23 -9.11 21.92
C THR A 123 -3.73 -9.37 21.81
N ALA A 124 -4.25 -10.40 22.49
CA ALA A 124 -5.67 -10.73 22.52
C ALA A 124 -6.48 -9.62 23.21
N GLU A 125 -6.04 -9.17 24.38
CA GLU A 125 -6.69 -8.08 25.11
C GLU A 125 -6.59 -6.75 24.36
N LEU A 126 -5.45 -6.47 23.70
CA LEU A 126 -5.31 -5.29 22.85
C LEU A 126 -6.28 -5.33 21.67
N LYS A 127 -6.54 -6.50 21.09
CA LYS A 127 -7.49 -6.68 20.01
C LYS A 127 -8.92 -6.43 20.47
N GLU A 128 -9.31 -6.93 21.64
CA GLU A 128 -10.64 -6.69 22.21
C GLU A 128 -10.87 -5.22 22.54
N LYS A 129 -9.88 -4.53 23.12
CA LYS A 129 -10.01 -3.12 23.51
C LYS A 129 -9.97 -2.15 22.34
N THR A 130 -9.21 -2.47 21.27
CA THR A 130 -9.00 -1.55 20.14
C THR A 130 -9.80 -1.90 18.88
N GLY A 131 -10.27 -3.15 18.76
CA GLY A 131 -10.93 -3.65 17.54
C GLY A 131 -10.02 -3.73 16.32
N LEU A 132 -8.70 -3.57 16.48
CA LEU A 132 -7.74 -3.55 15.38
C LEU A 132 -7.39 -4.97 14.92
N ALA A 133 -6.98 -5.09 13.66
CA ALA A 133 -6.47 -6.36 13.16
C ALA A 133 -5.16 -6.72 13.86
N GLU A 134 -4.95 -8.01 14.13
CA GLU A 134 -3.77 -8.50 14.84
C GLU A 134 -2.45 -8.08 14.19
N SER A 135 -2.39 -8.07 12.85
CA SER A 135 -1.22 -7.60 12.11
C SER A 135 -0.94 -6.11 12.33
N GLN A 136 -1.98 -5.27 12.49
CA GLN A 136 -1.80 -3.86 12.80
C GLN A 136 -1.27 -3.68 14.22
N ILE A 137 -1.82 -4.43 15.18
CA ILE A 137 -1.35 -4.44 16.57
C ILE A 137 0.13 -4.83 16.61
N TRP A 138 0.52 -5.90 15.91
CA TRP A 138 1.92 -6.34 15.85
C TRP A 138 2.86 -5.30 15.24
N ASN A 139 2.45 -4.65 14.15
CA ASN A 139 3.21 -3.57 13.54
C ASN A 139 3.38 -2.36 14.46
N ILE A 140 2.33 -2.01 15.21
CA ILE A 140 2.34 -0.90 16.16
C ILE A 140 3.24 -1.22 17.36
N ILE A 141 3.10 -2.41 17.93
CA ILE A 141 3.94 -2.90 19.02
C ILE A 141 5.40 -2.87 18.60
N ASN A 142 5.76 -3.49 17.47
CA ASN A 142 7.14 -3.50 16.99
C ASN A 142 7.73 -2.10 16.80
N ARG A 143 6.93 -1.15 16.31
CA ARG A 143 7.37 0.25 16.20
C ARG A 143 7.54 0.88 17.57
N ALA A 144 6.58 0.70 18.48
CA ALA A 144 6.61 1.26 19.81
C ALA A 144 7.77 0.70 20.66
N THR A 145 8.11 -0.58 20.50
CA THR A 145 9.29 -1.22 21.13
C THR A 145 10.58 -0.64 20.57
N LYS A 146 10.70 -0.48 19.25
CA LYS A 146 11.88 0.16 18.62
C LYS A 146 12.06 1.62 19.05
N LEU A 147 10.95 2.31 19.35
CA LEU A 147 10.95 3.67 19.87
C LEU A 147 11.16 3.74 21.39
N GLY A 148 11.27 2.60 22.08
CA GLY A 148 11.43 2.54 23.53
C GLY A 148 10.22 3.00 24.35
N LYS A 149 9.03 3.12 23.74
CA LYS A 149 7.80 3.54 24.45
C LYS A 149 7.18 2.44 25.30
N ILE A 150 7.39 1.19 24.88
CA ILE A 150 6.93 -0.03 25.52
C ILE A 150 8.07 -1.05 25.51
N ARG A 151 7.98 -2.05 26.38
CA ARG A 151 8.92 -3.18 26.41
C ARG A 151 8.18 -4.51 26.38
N THR A 152 8.90 -5.55 26.01
CA THR A 152 8.40 -6.93 26.07
C THR A 152 8.76 -7.50 27.44
N VAL A 153 7.76 -7.83 28.26
CA VAL A 153 7.96 -8.44 29.59
C VAL A 153 8.19 -9.95 29.41
N LYS A 154 7.35 -10.59 28.61
CA LYS A 154 7.44 -12.00 28.21
C LYS A 154 6.97 -12.13 26.76
N ARG A 155 7.27 -13.23 26.08
CA ARG A 155 6.78 -13.45 24.71
C ARG A 155 5.25 -13.31 24.66
N GLY A 156 4.79 -12.29 23.93
CA GLY A 156 3.35 -11.98 23.79
C GLY A 156 2.74 -11.14 24.91
N LEU A 157 3.54 -10.72 25.91
CA LEU A 157 3.12 -9.84 27.00
C LEU A 157 3.98 -8.57 27.00
N TYR A 158 3.32 -7.42 26.89
CA TYR A 158 3.98 -6.13 26.72
C TYR A 158 3.65 -5.20 27.88
N GLY A 159 4.64 -4.50 28.40
CA GLY A 159 4.49 -3.55 29.50
C GLY A 159 5.03 -2.17 29.17
N GLY A 160 4.69 -1.17 29.98
CA GLY A 160 5.24 0.18 29.86
C GLY A 160 6.76 0.19 30.02
N ALA A 161 7.46 1.10 29.32
CA ALA A 161 8.92 1.21 29.41
C ALA A 161 9.42 1.49 30.84
N ALA A 162 8.64 2.23 31.64
CA ALA A 162 9.02 2.65 32.99
C ALA A 162 9.00 1.53 34.05
N ALA A 163 8.30 0.42 33.84
CA ALA A 163 8.14 -0.60 34.89
C ALA A 163 9.38 -1.51 35.07
N ALA A 164 10.52 -1.22 34.43
CA ALA A 164 11.66 -2.16 34.27
C ALA A 164 12.79 -1.92 35.26
N ASP A 165 12.85 -0.72 35.82
CA ASP A 165 13.75 -0.41 36.92
C ASP A 165 13.26 -1.00 38.27
N ALA A 166 12.13 -1.70 38.26
CA ALA A 166 11.63 -2.46 39.40
C ALA A 166 11.82 -3.98 39.19
N SER A 167 13.09 -4.41 39.29
CA SER A 167 13.54 -5.73 39.78
C SER A 167 13.34 -7.00 38.92
N PRO A 168 14.19 -8.03 39.10
CA PRO A 168 15.62 -7.99 38.83
C PRO A 168 16.07 -9.19 37.96
N GLU A 169 17.33 -9.14 37.57
CA GLU A 169 18.12 -10.30 37.18
C GLU A 169 17.98 -11.43 38.22
N GLU A 170 17.50 -12.60 37.82
CA GLU A 170 17.91 -13.85 38.45
C GLU A 170 17.74 -15.00 37.45
N LYS A 171 18.83 -15.31 36.75
CA LYS A 171 19.09 -16.67 36.28
C LYS A 171 20.23 -17.20 37.13
N THR A 172 19.84 -17.80 38.23
CA THR A 172 20.62 -18.76 39.01
C THR A 172 20.72 -20.07 38.22
N GLU A 173 21.97 -20.58 38.20
CA GLU A 173 22.47 -21.96 38.00
C GLU A 173 22.16 -22.75 36.72
#